data_AF-A0A6L3MP63-F1
#
_entry.id   AF-A0A6L3MP63-F1
#
_cell.length_a   1.000
_cell.length_b   1.000
_cell.length_c   1.000
_cell.angle_alpha   90.00
_cell.angle_beta   90.00
_cell.angle_gamma   90.00
#
_symmetry.space_group_name_H-M   'P 1'
#
loop_
_entity.id
_entity.type
_entity.pdbx_description
1 polymer ?
#
loop_
_entity_poly.entity_id
_entity_poly.type
_entity_poly.pdbx_seq_one_letter_code
_entity_poly.pdbx_strand_id
1 'polypeptide(L)'
;MYSAERPPEWPDGVRAISIDGTSFIGVHTETGELYWDGKKVVIQKPVTLGSFERALAILAAVGTFGVFILDLGRLMGWWKG
;
A
#
# COMPACT_ATOMS: atom_id res chain seq x y z
N MET A 1 -27.78 10.40 -22.97
CA MET A 1 -27.25 11.71 -22.60
C MET A 1 -26.85 11.64 -21.13
N TYR A 2 -25.56 11.45 -20.83
CA TYR A 2 -25.02 11.71 -19.49
C TYR A 2 -23.86 12.68 -19.67
N SER A 3 -24.05 13.91 -19.22
CA SER A 3 -22.96 14.87 -19.05
C SER A 3 -22.00 14.28 -18.02
N ALA A 4 -20.85 13.81 -18.49
CA ALA A 4 -19.74 13.43 -17.63
C ALA A 4 -19.05 14.73 -17.19
N GLU A 5 -19.67 15.46 -16.28
CA GLU A 5 -18.96 16.49 -15.53
C GLU A 5 -17.84 15.79 -14.77
N ARG A 6 -16.62 15.96 -15.29
CA ARG A 6 -15.39 15.55 -14.63
C ARG A 6 -15.44 16.06 -13.19
N PRO A 7 -15.16 15.21 -12.18
CA PRO A 7 -15.13 15.68 -10.80
C PRO A 7 -14.12 16.84 -10.67
N PRO A 8 -14.51 17.96 -10.03
CA PRO A 8 -13.72 19.18 -10.01
C PRO A 8 -12.35 19.00 -9.33
N GLU A 9 -12.21 17.99 -8.47
CA GLU A 9 -10.96 17.65 -7.78
C GLU A 9 -9.95 16.88 -8.64
N TRP A 10 -10.33 16.44 -9.84
CA TRP A 10 -9.43 15.66 -10.70
C TRP A 10 -8.36 16.55 -11.33
N PRO A 11 -7.11 16.06 -11.49
CA PRO A 11 -6.05 16.82 -12.17
C PRO A 11 -6.38 17.15 -13.62
N ASP A 12 -5.77 18.23 -14.12
CA ASP A 12 -5.94 18.65 -15.52
C ASP A 12 -5.54 17.56 -16.52
N GLY A 13 -6.37 17.41 -17.56
CA GLY A 13 -6.23 16.37 -18.56
C GLY A 13 -6.74 14.98 -18.14
N VAL A 14 -7.20 14.79 -16.91
CA VAL A 14 -7.80 13.52 -16.46
C VAL A 14 -9.29 13.51 -16.78
N ARG A 15 -9.78 12.40 -17.36
CA ARG A 15 -11.19 12.21 -17.71
C ARG A 15 -11.68 10.86 -17.20
N ALA A 16 -12.99 10.77 -16.96
CA ALA A 16 -13.60 9.50 -16.60
C ALA A 16 -13.48 8.51 -17.78
N ILE A 17 -13.26 7.26 -17.42
CA ILE A 17 -13.28 6.13 -18.33
C ILE A 17 -14.74 5.85 -18.70
N SER A 18 -15.04 5.72 -20.00
CA SER A 18 -16.36 5.31 -20.46
C SER A 18 -16.60 3.81 -20.25
N ILE A 19 -17.85 3.37 -20.31
CA ILE A 19 -18.20 1.93 -20.24
C ILE A 19 -17.48 1.14 -21.34
N ASP A 20 -17.47 1.62 -22.58
CA ASP A 20 -16.71 0.93 -23.65
C ASP A 20 -15.21 0.96 -23.37
N GLY A 21 -14.73 2.02 -22.71
CA GLY A 21 -13.35 2.14 -22.25
C GLY A 21 -12.94 1.01 -21.31
N THR A 22 -13.81 0.57 -20.40
CA THR A 22 -13.46 -0.48 -19.42
C THR A 22 -13.17 -1.83 -20.05
N SER A 23 -13.65 -2.07 -21.28
CA SER A 23 -13.35 -3.30 -22.04
C SER A 23 -11.86 -3.41 -22.44
N PHE A 24 -11.11 -2.30 -22.41
CA PHE A 24 -9.68 -2.28 -22.70
C PHE A 24 -8.80 -2.61 -21.49
N ILE A 25 -9.40 -2.94 -20.33
CA ILE A 25 -8.68 -3.46 -19.16
C ILE A 25 -8.33 -4.92 -19.41
N GLY A 26 -7.05 -5.26 -19.29
CA GLY A 26 -6.55 -6.62 -19.36
C GLY A 26 -5.62 -6.95 -18.20
N VAL A 27 -5.43 -8.24 -17.95
CA VAL A 27 -4.45 -8.77 -17.00
C VAL A 27 -3.52 -9.69 -17.77
N HIS A 28 -2.21 -9.51 -17.62
CA HIS A 28 -1.24 -10.42 -18.20
C HIS A 28 -1.31 -11.78 -17.50
N THR A 29 -1.49 -12.87 -18.26
CA THR A 29 -1.80 -14.20 -17.71
C THR A 29 -0.70 -14.78 -16.84
N GLU A 30 0.57 -14.53 -17.19
CA GLU A 30 1.71 -15.07 -16.44
C GLU A 30 2.14 -14.19 -15.24
N THR A 31 2.13 -12.86 -15.40
CA THR A 31 2.67 -11.92 -14.41
C THR A 31 1.61 -11.29 -13.52
N GLY A 32 0.32 -11.37 -13.91
CA GLY A 32 -0.78 -10.72 -13.20
C GLY A 32 -0.81 -9.20 -13.34
N GLU A 33 0.02 -8.62 -14.22
CA GLU A 33 0.13 -7.18 -14.39
C GLU A 33 -1.10 -6.59 -15.09
N LEU A 34 -1.54 -5.41 -14.63
CA LEU A 34 -2.68 -4.70 -15.20
C LEU A 34 -2.27 -3.94 -16.47
N TYR A 35 -3.06 -4.06 -17.52
CA TYR A 35 -2.90 -3.35 -18.78
C TYR A 35 -4.18 -2.57 -19.12
N TRP A 36 -4.00 -1.42 -19.74
CA TRP A 36 -5.04 -0.58 -20.30
C TRP A 36 -4.68 -0.27 -21.74
N ASP A 37 -5.53 -0.65 -22.70
CA ASP A 37 -5.30 -0.37 -24.13
C ASP A 37 -3.91 -0.83 -24.60
N GLY A 38 -3.53 -2.05 -24.18
CA GLY A 38 -2.22 -2.66 -24.47
C GLY A 38 -1.03 -2.02 -23.74
N LYS A 39 -1.23 -0.97 -22.94
CA LYS A 39 -0.18 -0.32 -22.14
C LYS A 39 -0.24 -0.78 -20.70
N LYS A 40 0.93 -1.05 -20.11
CA LYS A 40 1.04 -1.45 -18.71
C LYS A 40 0.60 -0.30 -17.79
N VAL A 41 -0.34 -0.58 -16.89
CA VAL A 41 -0.77 0.36 -15.84
C VAL A 41 0.17 0.22 -14.65
N VAL A 42 0.87 1.30 -14.33
CA VAL A 42 1.86 1.31 -13.24
C VAL A 42 1.41 2.29 -12.17
N ILE A 43 1.32 1.82 -10.92
CA ILE A 43 1.13 2.71 -9.78
C ILE A 43 2.45 3.42 -9.54
N GLN A 44 2.53 4.71 -9.89
CA GLN A 44 3.77 5.48 -9.76
C GLN A 44 4.17 5.74 -8.30
N LYS A 45 3.20 5.78 -7.39
CA LYS A 45 3.40 6.05 -5.96
C LYS A 45 2.65 5.01 -5.12
N PRO A 46 3.16 3.77 -5.01
CA PRO A 46 2.60 2.82 -4.07
C PRO A 46 2.65 3.41 -2.66
N VAL A 47 1.59 3.19 -1.87
CA VAL A 47 1.57 3.58 -0.46
C VAL A 47 2.52 2.66 0.30
N THR A 48 3.80 3.01 0.31
CA THR A 48 4.82 2.37 1.13
C THR A 48 5.05 3.22 2.37
N LEU A 49 5.32 2.59 3.52
CA LEU A 49 5.82 3.33 4.68
C LEU A 49 7.05 4.13 4.24
N GLY A 50 6.99 5.45 4.41
CA GLY A 50 8.17 6.29 4.26
C GLY A 50 9.24 5.89 5.27
N SER A 51 10.44 6.42 5.08
CA SER A 51 11.57 6.13 5.97
C SER A 51 11.26 6.48 7.43
N PHE A 52 10.44 7.50 7.66
CA PHE A 52 10.03 7.94 8.99
C PHE A 52 9.06 6.96 9.65
N GLU A 53 7.99 6.56 8.96
CA GLU A 53 7.04 5.58 9.46
C GLU A 53 7.72 4.23 9.73
N ARG A 54 8.66 3.84 8.86
CA ARG A 54 9.44 2.62 9.04
C ARG A 54 10.34 2.69 10.28
N ALA A 55 10.97 3.83 10.56
CA ALA A 55 11.76 4.03 11.77
C ALA A 55 10.90 3.92 13.03
N LEU A 56 9.72 4.54 13.04
CA LEU A 56 8.77 4.43 14.16
C LEU A 56 8.31 2.99 14.37
N ALA A 57 7.99 2.27 13.30
CA ALA A 57 7.59 0.87 13.38
C ALA A 57 8.71 -0.01 13.97
N ILE A 58 9.97 0.22 13.57
CA ILE A 58 11.12 -0.50 14.13
C ILE A 58 11.29 -0.20 15.62
N LEU A 59 11.22 1.06 16.02
CA LEU A 59 11.34 1.46 17.43
C LEU A 59 10.24 0.81 18.28
N ALA A 60 9.00 0.83 17.80
CA ALA A 60 7.88 0.17 18.45
C ALA A 60 8.11 -1.34 18.58
N ALA A 61 8.51 -2.02 17.50
CA ALA A 61 8.78 -3.45 17.50
C ALA A 61 9.90 -3.83 18.48
N VAL A 62 11.00 -3.09 18.50
CA VAL A 62 12.12 -3.31 19.44
C VAL A 62 11.68 -3.08 20.88
N GLY A 63 10.91 -2.02 21.15
CA GLY A 63 10.39 -1.73 22.48
C GLY A 63 9.48 -2.85 23.00
N THR A 64 8.50 -3.27 22.20
CA THR A 64 7.60 -4.37 22.55
C THR A 64 8.36 -5.68 22.77
N PHE A 65 9.34 -5.99 21.90
CA PHE A 65 10.14 -7.20 22.05
C PHE A 65 11.04 -7.16 23.30
N GLY A 66 11.61 -6.00 23.62
CA GLY A 66 12.39 -5.81 24.85
C GLY A 66 11.56 -6.05 26.11
N VAL A 67 10.34 -5.49 26.17
CA VAL A 67 9.41 -5.73 27.28
C VAL A 67 9.07 -7.22 27.39
N PHE A 68 8.79 -7.88 26.26
CA PHE A 68 8.54 -9.32 26.23
C PHE A 68 9.69 -10.14 26.83
N ILE A 69 10.95 -9.83 26.48
CA ILE A 69 12.13 -10.53 27.02
C ILE A 69 12.28 -10.27 28.52
N LEU A 70 12.05 -9.04 28.99
CA LEU A 70 12.10 -8.70 30.42
C LEU A 70 11.06 -9.47 31.22
N ASP A 71 9.84 -9.54 30.72
CA ASP A 71 8.76 -10.27 31.39
C ASP A 71 9.01 -11.78 31.38
N LEU A 72 9.53 -12.32 30.28
CA LEU A 72 9.96 -13.72 30.21
C LEU A 72 11.06 -14.03 31.23
N GLY A 73 12.08 -13.17 31.34
CA GLY A 73 13.16 -13.35 32.30
C GLY A 73 12.70 -13.26 33.77
N ARG A 74 11.72 -12.40 34.06
CA ARG A 74 11.08 -12.34 35.39
C ARG A 74 10.31 -13.62 35.72
N LEU A 75 9.54 -14.15 34.76
CA LEU A 75 8.80 -15.41 34.93
C LEU A 75 9.73 -16.60 35.16
N MET A 76 10.84 -16.65 34.43
CA MET A 76 11.86 -17.71 34.54
C MET A 76 12.78 -17.56 35.77
N GLY A 77 12.64 -16.47 36.52
CA GLY A 77 13.43 -16.22 37.73
C GLY A 77 14.89 -15.89 37.47
N TRP A 78 15.27 -15.50 36.25
CA TRP A 78 16.67 -15.24 35.90
C TRP A 78 17.33 -14.17 36.79
N TRP A 79 16.55 -13.21 37.29
CA TRP A 79 17.03 -12.10 38.12
C TRP A 79 16.87 -12.33 39.63
N LYS A 80 16.52 -13.55 40.05
CA LYS A 80 16.52 -13.97 41.46
C LYS A 80 17.87 -14.63 41.77
N GLY A 81 18.91 -13.81 41.86
CA GLY A 81 20.22 -14.15 42.42
C GLY A 81 20.45 -13.34 43.69
#